data_AF-A0A6B2G795-F1
#
_entry.id   AF-A0A6B2G795-F1
#
_cell.length_a   1.000
_cell.length_b   1.000
_cell.length_c   1.000
_cell.angle_alpha   90.00
_cell.angle_beta   90.00
_cell.angle_gamma   90.00
#
_symmetry.space_group_name_H-M   'P 1'
#
loop_
_entity.id
_entity.type
_entity.pdbx_description
1 polymer ?
#
loop_
_entity_poly.entity_id
_entity_poly.type
_entity_poly.pdbx_seq_one_letter_code
_entity_poly.pdbx_strand_id
1 'polypeptide(L)'
;INGMKQVIQDYNFWFYVVNVLICVLGICVHPLFFSILLVQFIINDVTLMNVIQSVTRNVNSIFMTAILAIILIYFFSIIGYLFLQSDFLISVDNIASQNQGAFGNSTIVNSISGPVEQNNVENDEYFCTTMFKCIYTVMNLGLRSGGGIGDVLKRPSYENPNFAIRFFYDLLFYLIIIVIILNLVFGVIIDTFADLREEKSKI
;
A
#
# COMPACT_ATOMS: atom_id res chain seq x y z
N ILE A 1 13.42 -28.29 -39.37
CA ILE A 1 13.27 -26.85 -39.00
C ILE A 1 11.89 -26.57 -38.40
N ASN A 2 10.80 -27.12 -38.96
CA ASN A 2 9.44 -26.89 -38.43
C ASN A 2 9.19 -27.44 -37.00
N GLY A 3 9.87 -28.51 -36.60
CA GLY A 3 9.74 -29.07 -35.24
C GLY A 3 10.31 -28.17 -34.11
N MET A 4 11.37 -27.39 -34.36
CA MET A 4 11.91 -26.47 -33.34
C MET A 4 11.00 -25.27 -33.08
N LYS A 5 10.23 -24.84 -34.09
CA LYS A 5 9.23 -23.76 -33.93
C LYS A 5 8.09 -24.17 -33.01
N GLN A 6 7.68 -25.43 -33.02
CA GLN A 6 6.62 -25.93 -32.14
C GLN A 6 7.05 -25.95 -30.67
N VAL A 7 8.27 -26.45 -30.38
CA VAL A 7 8.80 -26.47 -29.00
C VAL A 7 9.00 -25.07 -28.43
N ILE A 8 9.39 -24.09 -29.27
CA ILE A 8 9.53 -22.68 -28.86
C ILE A 8 8.18 -22.01 -28.59
N GLN A 9 7.07 -22.56 -29.09
CA GLN A 9 5.74 -21.99 -28.87
C GLN A 9 5.08 -22.51 -27.58
N ASP A 10 5.66 -23.53 -26.94
CA ASP A 10 5.15 -24.06 -25.69
C ASP A 10 5.43 -23.12 -24.51
N TYR A 11 4.36 -22.73 -23.81
CA TYR A 11 4.44 -21.86 -22.63
C TYR A 11 5.33 -22.46 -21.52
N ASN A 12 5.26 -23.78 -21.34
CA ASN A 12 6.08 -24.50 -20.36
C ASN A 12 7.59 -24.37 -20.67
N PHE A 13 7.97 -24.36 -21.95
CA PHE A 13 9.36 -24.17 -22.35
C PHE A 13 9.86 -22.78 -21.97
N TRP A 14 9.09 -21.73 -22.28
CA TRP A 14 9.43 -20.35 -21.91
C TRP A 14 9.57 -20.14 -20.40
N PHE A 15 8.71 -20.78 -19.61
CA PHE A 15 8.78 -20.74 -18.16
C PHE A 15 10.12 -21.28 -17.64
N TYR A 16 10.58 -22.43 -18.14
CA TYR A 16 11.90 -22.97 -17.78
C TYR A 16 13.06 -22.10 -18.27
N VAL A 17 12.97 -21.53 -19.47
CA VAL A 17 13.98 -20.61 -20.01
C VAL A 17 14.12 -19.37 -19.13
N VAL A 18 13.02 -18.77 -18.70
CA VAL A 18 13.02 -17.61 -17.79
C VAL A 18 13.66 -17.96 -16.45
N ASN A 19 13.41 -19.16 -15.89
CA ASN A 19 14.08 -19.58 -14.65
C ASN A 19 15.58 -19.70 -14.79
N VAL A 20 16.06 -20.30 -15.89
CA VAL A 20 17.49 -20.41 -16.16
C VAL A 20 18.12 -19.02 -16.29
N LEU A 21 17.43 -18.08 -16.95
CA LEU A 21 17.89 -16.69 -17.03
C LEU A 21 17.95 -16.01 -15.66
N ILE A 22 16.95 -16.18 -14.81
CA ILE A 22 16.93 -15.65 -13.43
C ILE A 22 18.06 -16.26 -12.60
N CYS A 23 18.35 -17.55 -12.74
CA CYS A 23 19.50 -18.20 -12.10
C CYS A 23 20.83 -17.56 -12.52
N VAL A 24 21.02 -17.33 -13.83
CA VAL A 24 22.23 -16.68 -14.36
C VAL A 24 22.35 -15.24 -13.85
N LEU A 25 21.26 -14.49 -13.82
CA LEU A 25 21.23 -13.12 -13.25
C LEU A 25 21.52 -13.11 -11.75
N GLY A 26 21.06 -14.10 -11.00
CA GLY A 26 21.37 -14.26 -9.58
C GLY A 26 22.86 -14.49 -9.29
N ILE A 27 23.53 -15.22 -10.18
CA ILE A 27 24.98 -15.47 -10.11
C ILE A 27 25.78 -14.25 -10.57
N CYS A 28 25.34 -13.57 -11.64
CA CYS A 28 26.10 -12.49 -12.26
C CYS A 28 25.89 -11.11 -11.62
N VAL A 29 24.70 -10.81 -11.07
CA VAL A 29 24.33 -9.46 -10.62
C VAL A 29 24.15 -9.39 -9.10
N HIS A 30 23.19 -10.12 -8.53
CA HIS A 30 22.91 -10.07 -7.09
C HIS A 30 22.12 -11.30 -6.60
N PRO A 31 22.41 -11.85 -5.40
CA PRO A 31 21.68 -12.98 -4.82
C PRO A 31 20.16 -12.77 -4.60
N LEU A 32 19.65 -11.53 -4.73
CA LEU A 32 18.23 -11.21 -4.51
C LEU A 32 17.33 -11.86 -5.58
N PHE A 33 17.88 -12.15 -6.78
CA PHE A 33 17.12 -12.84 -7.82
C PHE A 33 16.76 -14.28 -7.46
N PHE A 34 17.48 -14.93 -6.53
CA PHE A 34 17.12 -16.26 -6.03
C PHE A 34 15.79 -16.26 -5.27
N SER A 35 15.38 -15.13 -4.68
CA SER A 35 14.06 -15.00 -4.04
C SER A 35 12.90 -15.16 -5.04
N ILE A 36 13.09 -14.76 -6.30
CA ILE A 36 12.06 -14.90 -7.35
C ILE A 36 11.86 -16.37 -7.74
N LEU A 37 12.91 -17.19 -7.68
CA LEU A 37 12.81 -18.64 -7.91
C LEU A 37 11.95 -19.35 -6.86
N LEU A 38 11.70 -18.75 -5.70
CA LEU A 38 10.78 -19.30 -4.70
C LEU A 38 9.32 -19.15 -5.15
N VAL A 39 8.97 -18.04 -5.80
CA VAL A 39 7.62 -17.85 -6.38
C VAL A 39 7.37 -18.90 -7.47
N GLN A 40 8.41 -19.26 -8.20
CA GLN A 40 8.36 -20.32 -9.19
C GLN A 40 8.01 -21.69 -8.60
N PHE A 41 8.57 -22.02 -7.42
CA PHE A 41 8.21 -23.23 -6.69
C PHE A 41 6.72 -23.25 -6.32
N ILE A 42 6.16 -22.10 -5.90
CA ILE A 42 4.73 -21.94 -5.58
C ILE A 42 3.84 -22.24 -6.79
N ILE A 43 4.23 -21.77 -7.98
CA ILE A 43 3.46 -21.96 -9.23
C ILE A 43 3.47 -23.44 -9.69
N ASN A 44 4.48 -24.22 -9.31
CA ASN A 44 4.54 -25.65 -9.64
C ASN A 44 3.63 -26.53 -8.76
N ASP A 45 3.23 -26.05 -7.58
CA ASP A 45 2.38 -26.81 -6.68
C ASP A 45 0.90 -26.63 -7.02
N VAL A 46 0.19 -27.76 -7.19
CA VAL A 46 -1.21 -27.75 -7.62
C VAL A 46 -2.14 -27.14 -6.57
N THR A 47 -1.81 -27.21 -5.28
CA THR A 47 -2.65 -26.67 -4.20
C THR A 47 -2.54 -25.16 -4.12
N LEU A 48 -1.31 -24.63 -4.17
CA LEU A 48 -1.03 -23.19 -4.16
C LEU A 48 -1.50 -22.51 -5.46
N MET A 49 -1.40 -23.20 -6.60
CA MET A 49 -1.97 -22.74 -7.86
C MET A 49 -3.48 -22.52 -7.76
N ASN A 50 -4.22 -23.38 -7.06
CA ASN A 50 -5.67 -23.19 -6.89
C ASN A 50 -6.01 -21.91 -6.10
N VAL A 51 -5.17 -21.56 -5.11
CA VAL A 51 -5.34 -20.34 -4.31
C VAL A 51 -5.02 -19.10 -5.13
N ILE A 52 -4.01 -19.16 -5.98
CA ILE A 52 -3.72 -18.06 -6.91
C ILE A 52 -4.86 -17.93 -7.92
N GLN A 53 -5.28 -19.05 -8.50
CA GLN A 53 -6.29 -19.12 -9.54
C GLN A 53 -7.65 -18.58 -9.08
N SER A 54 -8.04 -18.69 -7.81
CA SER A 54 -9.27 -18.04 -7.34
C SER A 54 -9.23 -16.54 -7.53
N VAL A 55 -8.13 -15.89 -7.15
CA VAL A 55 -7.94 -14.46 -7.34
C VAL A 55 -7.76 -14.12 -8.82
N THR A 56 -7.05 -14.94 -9.60
CA THR A 56 -6.82 -14.67 -11.03
C THR A 56 -7.99 -15.00 -11.97
N ARG A 57 -8.98 -15.80 -11.55
CA ARG A 57 -10.08 -16.25 -12.41
C ARG A 57 -11.02 -15.11 -12.79
N ASN A 58 -11.36 -14.24 -11.84
CA ASN A 58 -12.27 -13.10 -12.06
C ASN A 58 -11.54 -11.74 -11.97
N VAL A 59 -10.31 -11.66 -12.47
CA VAL A 59 -9.51 -10.43 -12.45
C VAL A 59 -10.21 -9.23 -13.08
N ASN A 60 -11.06 -9.46 -14.08
CA ASN A 60 -11.83 -8.38 -14.70
C ASN A 60 -12.77 -7.72 -13.69
N SER A 61 -13.46 -8.50 -12.86
CA SER A 61 -14.37 -7.99 -11.84
C SER A 61 -13.60 -7.24 -10.74
N ILE A 62 -12.47 -7.81 -10.29
CA ILE A 62 -11.59 -7.18 -9.29
C ILE A 62 -10.96 -5.89 -9.84
N PHE A 63 -10.60 -5.86 -11.11
CA PHE A 63 -10.02 -4.68 -11.75
C PHE A 63 -11.06 -3.55 -11.88
N MET A 64 -12.29 -3.86 -12.27
CA MET A 64 -13.37 -2.87 -12.34
C MET A 64 -13.70 -2.28 -10.97
N THR A 65 -13.69 -3.10 -9.91
CA THR A 65 -13.93 -2.61 -8.54
C THR A 65 -12.74 -1.83 -7.99
N ALA A 66 -11.51 -2.18 -8.35
CA ALA A 66 -10.33 -1.37 -8.06
C ALA A 66 -10.37 0.00 -8.76
N ILE A 67 -10.81 0.06 -10.02
CA ILE A 67 -11.03 1.34 -10.72
C ILE A 67 -12.09 2.18 -10.00
N LEU A 68 -13.23 1.57 -9.63
CA LEU A 68 -14.27 2.25 -8.86
C LEU A 68 -13.71 2.80 -7.54
N ALA A 69 -12.91 2.01 -6.83
CA ALA A 69 -12.25 2.43 -5.59
C ALA A 69 -11.34 3.64 -5.81
N ILE A 70 -10.48 3.61 -6.84
CA ILE A 70 -9.56 4.71 -7.17
C ILE A 70 -10.34 5.99 -7.51
N ILE A 71 -11.42 5.88 -8.28
CA ILE A 71 -12.29 7.02 -8.62
C ILE A 71 -12.90 7.61 -7.34
N LEU A 72 -13.44 6.79 -6.45
CA LEU A 72 -14.01 7.27 -5.19
C LEU A 72 -12.95 7.91 -4.29
N ILE A 73 -11.78 7.28 -4.13
CA ILE A 73 -10.65 7.85 -3.37
C ILE A 73 -10.24 9.21 -3.94
N TYR A 74 -10.22 9.36 -5.26
CA TYR A 74 -9.94 10.62 -5.93
C TYR A 74 -10.98 11.70 -5.57
N PHE A 75 -12.28 11.37 -5.57
CA PHE A 75 -13.33 12.29 -5.12
C PHE A 75 -13.14 12.72 -3.66
N PHE A 76 -12.92 11.78 -2.75
CA PHE A 76 -12.63 12.08 -1.35
C PHE A 76 -11.38 12.94 -1.19
N SER A 77 -10.34 12.70 -1.99
CA SER A 77 -9.09 13.49 -1.97
C SER A 77 -9.31 14.93 -2.41
N ILE A 78 -10.18 15.19 -3.40
CA ILE A 78 -10.55 16.56 -3.79
C ILE A 78 -11.29 17.27 -2.65
N ILE A 79 -12.27 16.59 -2.04
CA ILE A 79 -13.03 17.16 -0.91
C ILE A 79 -12.09 17.47 0.26
N GLY A 80 -11.18 16.54 0.59
CA GLY A 80 -10.17 16.74 1.62
C GLY A 80 -9.22 17.91 1.32
N TYR A 81 -8.78 18.03 0.06
CA TYR A 81 -7.92 19.12 -0.39
C TYR A 81 -8.59 20.49 -0.34
N LEU A 82 -9.89 20.59 -0.66
CA LEU A 82 -10.58 21.87 -0.72
C LEU A 82 -11.09 22.33 0.66
N PHE A 83 -11.60 21.42 1.48
CA PHE A 83 -12.31 21.78 2.72
C PHE A 83 -11.50 21.51 4.00
N LEU A 84 -10.57 20.55 3.97
CA LEU A 84 -9.90 20.03 5.17
C LEU A 84 -8.38 20.24 5.13
N GLN A 85 -7.83 20.99 4.16
CA GLN A 85 -6.39 21.14 3.96
C GLN A 85 -5.62 21.52 5.23
N SER A 86 -6.20 22.37 6.07
CA SER A 86 -5.62 22.83 7.35
C SER A 86 -5.52 21.73 8.41
N ASP A 87 -6.38 20.71 8.32
CA ASP A 87 -6.50 19.62 9.30
C ASP A 87 -5.67 18.40 8.90
N PHE A 88 -5.13 18.36 7.67
CA PHE A 88 -4.23 17.32 7.16
C PHE A 88 -2.79 17.53 7.64
N LEU A 89 -2.62 17.45 8.95
CA LEU A 89 -1.37 17.62 9.64
C LEU A 89 -1.05 16.32 10.39
N ILE A 90 0.11 15.74 10.11
CA ILE A 90 0.66 14.57 10.82
C ILE A 90 2.00 14.99 11.43
N SER A 91 2.25 14.54 12.66
CA SER A 91 3.56 14.66 13.26
C SER A 91 4.53 13.67 12.61
N VAL A 92 5.66 14.17 12.12
CA VAL A 92 6.71 13.33 11.54
C VAL A 92 7.92 13.26 12.48
N ASP A 93 8.38 12.03 12.73
CA ASP A 93 9.67 11.81 13.36
C ASP A 93 10.78 12.21 12.38
N ASN A 94 11.59 13.19 12.75
CA ASN A 94 12.71 13.60 11.92
C ASN A 94 13.82 12.56 12.02
N ILE A 95 14.15 11.90 10.91
CA ILE A 95 15.39 11.14 10.74
C ILE A 95 16.55 12.14 10.54
N ALA A 96 16.71 13.06 11.49
CA ALA A 96 17.78 14.04 11.52
C ALA A 96 18.37 14.09 12.93
N SER A 97 18.72 12.94 13.52
CA SER A 97 19.56 12.84 14.72
C SER A 97 20.10 11.42 14.95
N GLN A 98 20.78 10.83 13.95
CA GLN A 98 21.83 9.84 14.22
C GLN A 98 23.00 10.02 13.25
N ASN A 99 23.71 11.13 13.42
CA ASN A 99 25.13 11.24 13.11
C ASN A 99 25.83 12.05 14.21
N GLN A 100 25.64 11.64 15.46
CA GLN A 100 26.62 11.87 16.52
C GLN A 100 27.00 10.52 17.12
N GLY A 101 27.58 9.68 16.26
CA GLY A 101 28.47 8.63 16.71
C GLY A 101 29.66 9.28 17.41
N ALA A 102 29.94 8.79 18.60
CA ALA A 102 31.07 9.19 19.43
C ALA A 102 32.40 9.15 18.66
N PHE A 103 33.03 10.31 18.46
CA PHE A 103 34.49 10.47 18.46
C PHE A 103 34.84 11.95 18.69
N GLY A 104 35.76 12.19 19.62
CA GLY A 104 35.91 13.44 20.35
C GLY A 104 36.25 14.70 19.55
N ASN A 105 35.85 15.84 20.13
CA ASN A 105 36.70 17.01 20.36
C ASN A 105 36.03 17.90 21.41
N SER A 106 36.36 17.64 22.67
CA SER A 106 36.09 18.51 23.80
C SER A 106 36.89 19.81 23.66
N THR A 107 36.24 20.86 23.15
CA THR A 107 36.64 22.24 23.42
C THR A 107 35.41 23.07 23.78
N ILE A 108 35.25 23.24 25.09
CA ILE A 108 34.62 24.35 25.81
C ILE A 108 33.77 25.29 24.94
N VAL A 109 32.46 25.06 24.94
CA VAL A 109 31.48 26.14 24.72
C VAL A 109 30.71 26.28 26.03
N ASN A 110 30.93 27.44 26.66
CA ASN A 110 30.48 27.81 27.99
C ASN A 110 28.98 27.68 28.20
N SER A 111 28.65 27.19 29.38
CA SER A 111 27.49 27.51 30.21
C SER A 111 26.87 28.89 29.95
N ILE A 112 25.77 28.91 29.19
CA ILE A 112 24.63 29.77 29.44
C ILE A 112 23.48 28.82 29.81
N SER A 113 23.30 28.64 31.11
CA SER A 113 22.10 28.09 31.70
C SER A 113 20.96 29.11 31.55
N GLY A 114 20.34 29.13 30.37
CA GLY A 114 18.89 29.38 30.27
C GLY A 114 18.17 28.03 30.37
N PRO A 115 16.86 27.98 30.68
CA PRO A 115 16.13 26.73 30.54
C PRO A 115 16.29 26.29 29.09
N VAL A 116 16.94 25.14 28.87
CA VAL A 116 16.79 24.40 27.63
C VAL A 116 15.34 23.94 27.66
N GLU A 117 14.45 24.76 27.10
CA GLU A 117 13.28 24.22 26.45
C GLU A 117 13.83 23.22 25.45
N GLN A 118 13.71 21.92 25.77
CA GLN A 118 13.45 20.95 24.73
C GLN A 118 12.15 21.40 24.08
N ASN A 119 12.27 22.38 23.18
CA ASN A 119 11.35 22.52 22.08
C ASN A 119 11.55 21.23 21.31
N ASN A 120 10.83 20.19 21.73
CA ASN A 120 10.36 19.15 20.83
C ASN A 120 9.60 19.94 19.78
N VAL A 121 10.31 20.41 18.76
CA VAL A 121 9.69 20.99 17.59
C VAL A 121 8.99 19.80 16.96
N GLU A 122 7.74 19.58 17.37
CA GLU A 122 6.80 18.73 16.66
C GLU A 122 6.75 19.32 15.26
N ASN A 123 7.55 18.73 14.37
CA ASN A 123 7.56 19.09 12.98
C ASN A 123 6.29 18.47 12.39
N ASP A 124 5.23 19.25 12.51
CA ASP A 124 3.94 18.99 11.93
C ASP A 124 4.05 19.24 10.42
N GLU A 125 3.96 18.17 9.62
CA GLU A 125 3.99 18.28 8.16
C GLU A 125 2.58 18.25 7.57
N TYR A 126 2.35 19.11 6.58
CA TYR A 126 1.08 19.17 5.84
C TYR A 126 1.07 18.16 4.69
N PHE A 127 0.28 17.09 4.83
CA PHE A 127 0.25 15.97 3.87
C PHE A 127 -0.62 16.23 2.63
N CYS A 128 -1.54 17.20 2.70
CA CYS A 128 -2.45 17.54 1.61
C CYS A 128 -2.09 18.89 0.95
N THR A 129 -0.80 19.22 0.83
CA THR A 129 -0.32 20.46 0.18
C THR A 129 -0.48 20.45 -1.33
N THR A 130 -0.38 19.29 -1.97
CA THR A 130 -0.67 19.10 -3.39
C THR A 130 -1.70 18.00 -3.56
N MET A 131 -2.46 18.08 -4.66
CA MET A 131 -3.50 17.12 -4.99
C MET A 131 -2.97 15.67 -5.03
N PHE A 132 -1.79 15.49 -5.63
CA PHE A 132 -1.11 14.19 -5.69
C PHE A 132 -0.70 13.66 -4.31
N LYS A 133 -0.13 14.52 -3.44
CA LYS A 133 0.23 14.12 -2.07
C LYS A 133 -1.02 13.73 -1.27
N CYS A 134 -2.13 14.43 -1.48
CA CYS A 134 -3.39 14.13 -0.81
C CYS A 134 -3.93 12.76 -1.23
N ILE A 135 -3.98 12.47 -2.54
CA ILE A 135 -4.36 11.14 -3.04
C ILE A 135 -3.46 10.06 -2.45
N TYR A 136 -2.14 10.25 -2.53
CA TYR A 136 -1.18 9.28 -2.03
C TYR A 136 -1.35 9.01 -0.53
N THR A 137 -1.56 10.06 0.26
CA THR A 137 -1.79 9.97 1.70
C THR A 137 -3.09 9.23 2.01
N VAL A 138 -4.20 9.61 1.36
CA VAL A 138 -5.51 8.96 1.56
C VAL A 138 -5.45 7.48 1.13
N MET A 139 -4.77 7.17 0.03
CA MET A 139 -4.61 5.80 -0.46
C MET A 139 -3.75 4.94 0.47
N ASN A 140 -2.59 5.43 0.89
CA ASN A 140 -1.65 4.65 1.70
C ASN A 140 -2.13 4.54 3.16
N LEU A 141 -2.48 5.68 3.75
CA LEU A 141 -2.73 5.80 5.17
C LEU A 141 -4.21 5.61 5.49
N GLY A 142 -5.12 6.07 4.63
CA GLY A 142 -6.56 5.89 4.82
C GLY A 142 -7.02 4.44 4.62
N LEU A 143 -6.53 3.74 3.60
CA LEU A 143 -6.93 2.33 3.35
C LEU A 143 -6.32 1.33 4.33
N ARG A 144 -5.12 1.63 4.84
CA ARG A 144 -4.37 0.72 5.70
C ARG A 144 -4.72 0.88 7.17
N SER A 145 -5.23 2.05 7.56
CA SER A 145 -5.65 2.30 8.94
C SER A 145 -7.02 1.70 9.17
N GLY A 146 -7.15 0.90 10.23
CA GLY A 146 -8.35 0.10 10.50
C GLY A 146 -9.64 0.93 10.61
N GLY A 147 -9.59 2.16 11.15
CA GLY A 147 -10.73 3.09 11.21
C GLY A 147 -10.78 4.14 10.09
N GLY A 148 -9.97 3.99 9.05
CA GLY A 148 -9.91 4.91 7.91
C GLY A 148 -9.00 6.12 8.12
N ILE A 149 -9.19 7.16 7.32
CA ILE A 149 -8.34 8.35 7.32
C ILE A 149 -8.44 9.15 8.63
N GLY A 150 -9.59 9.14 9.30
CA GLY A 150 -9.81 9.85 10.56
C GLY A 150 -8.93 9.40 11.73
N ASP A 151 -8.45 8.15 11.72
CA ASP A 151 -7.57 7.62 12.79
C ASP A 151 -6.17 8.23 12.77
N VAL A 152 -5.74 8.74 11.61
CA VAL A 152 -4.36 9.21 11.43
C VAL A 152 -4.25 10.72 11.49
N LEU A 153 -5.33 11.42 11.15
CA LEU A 153 -5.35 12.87 11.22
C LEU A 153 -5.47 13.38 12.65
N LYS A 154 -4.91 14.58 12.88
CA LYS A 154 -5.01 15.27 14.15
C LYS A 154 -6.46 15.42 14.56
N ARG A 155 -6.75 15.09 15.81
CA ARG A 155 -8.12 15.16 16.36
C ARG A 155 -8.63 16.61 16.28
N PRO A 156 -9.79 16.86 15.67
CA PRO A 156 -10.33 18.21 15.57
C PRO A 156 -10.80 18.71 16.94
N SER A 157 -10.60 20.01 17.22
CA SER A 157 -11.19 20.67 18.40
C SER A 157 -12.70 20.88 18.20
N TYR A 158 -13.49 20.71 19.27
CA TYR A 158 -14.95 20.93 19.25
C TYR A 158 -15.34 22.39 18.96
N GLU A 159 -14.42 23.33 19.13
CA GLU A 159 -14.66 24.76 18.87
C GLU A 159 -14.56 25.12 17.38
N ASN A 160 -14.04 24.22 16.55
CA ASN A 160 -13.88 24.48 15.12
C ASN A 160 -15.23 24.36 14.38
N PRO A 161 -15.62 25.35 13.57
CA PRO A 161 -16.88 25.29 12.81
C PRO A 161 -16.91 24.14 11.79
N ASN A 162 -15.75 23.66 11.36
CA ASN A 162 -15.60 22.57 10.40
C ASN A 162 -15.63 21.17 11.05
N PHE A 163 -15.81 21.08 12.38
CA PHE A 163 -15.84 19.81 13.11
C PHE A 163 -16.89 18.84 12.55
N ALA A 164 -18.09 19.34 12.24
CA ALA A 164 -19.17 18.50 11.71
C ALA A 164 -18.83 17.96 10.31
N ILE A 165 -18.32 18.81 9.41
CA ILE A 165 -17.92 18.40 8.05
C ILE A 165 -16.83 17.34 8.14
N ARG A 166 -15.85 17.56 9.02
CA ARG A 166 -14.76 16.61 9.29
C ARG A 166 -15.29 15.25 9.75
N PHE A 167 -16.19 15.25 10.73
CA PHE A 167 -16.80 14.03 11.25
C PHE A 167 -17.53 13.24 10.15
N PHE A 168 -18.38 13.90 9.36
CA PHE A 168 -19.09 13.24 8.27
C PHE A 168 -18.15 12.75 7.17
N TYR A 169 -17.08 13.50 6.88
CA TYR A 169 -16.05 13.08 5.92
C TYR A 169 -15.37 11.77 6.35
N ASP A 170 -14.91 11.70 7.60
CA ASP A 170 -14.24 10.50 8.12
C ASP A 170 -15.21 9.30 8.20
N LEU A 171 -16.45 9.52 8.64
CA LEU A 171 -17.49 8.48 8.71
C LEU A 171 -17.86 7.95 7.32
N LEU A 172 -18.07 8.85 6.36
CA LEU A 172 -18.43 8.48 4.99
C LEU A 172 -17.28 7.74 4.31
N PHE A 173 -16.04 8.19 4.53
CA PHE A 173 -14.85 7.51 4.02
C PHE A 173 -14.76 6.08 4.58
N TYR A 174 -14.91 5.91 5.90
CA TYR A 174 -14.87 4.59 6.52
C TYR A 174 -15.97 3.66 6.00
N LEU A 175 -17.22 4.12 5.96
CA LEU A 175 -18.34 3.29 5.50
C LEU A 175 -18.23 2.94 4.01
N ILE A 176 -17.91 3.92 3.15
CA ILE A 176 -17.90 3.67 1.70
C ILE A 176 -16.62 2.94 1.31
N ILE A 177 -15.45 3.45 1.65
CA ILE A 177 -14.19 2.95 1.11
C ILE A 177 -13.72 1.69 1.86
N ILE A 178 -13.78 1.69 3.18
CA ILE A 178 -13.29 0.55 3.97
C ILE A 178 -14.36 -0.53 4.03
N VAL A 179 -15.57 -0.21 4.49
CA VAL A 179 -16.62 -1.22 4.72
C VAL A 179 -17.23 -1.72 3.41
N ILE A 180 -17.63 -0.86 2.48
CA ILE A 180 -18.29 -1.32 1.25
C ILE A 180 -17.28 -1.84 0.23
N ILE A 181 -16.29 -1.02 -0.15
CA ILE A 181 -15.39 -1.37 -1.26
C ILE A 181 -14.45 -2.54 -0.92
N LEU A 182 -13.78 -2.54 0.24
CA LEU A 182 -12.87 -3.66 0.57
C LEU A 182 -13.64 -4.98 0.78
N ASN A 183 -14.82 -4.94 1.41
CA ASN A 183 -15.63 -6.15 1.56
C ASN A 183 -16.22 -6.64 0.24
N LEU A 184 -16.47 -5.75 -0.73
CA LEU A 184 -16.86 -6.15 -2.08
C LEU A 184 -15.71 -6.91 -2.76
N VAL A 185 -14.47 -6.42 -2.67
CA VAL A 185 -13.30 -7.12 -3.22
C VAL A 185 -13.14 -8.51 -2.59
N PHE A 186 -13.22 -8.61 -1.26
CA PHE A 186 -13.18 -9.91 -0.59
C PHE A 186 -14.38 -10.80 -0.94
N GLY A 187 -15.56 -10.21 -1.11
CA GLY A 187 -16.76 -10.92 -1.57
C GLY A 187 -16.54 -11.59 -2.93
N VAL A 188 -16.04 -10.84 -3.92
CA VAL A 188 -15.72 -11.39 -5.25
C VAL A 188 -14.71 -12.53 -5.16
N ILE A 189 -13.67 -12.39 -4.32
CA ILE A 189 -12.68 -13.44 -4.11
C ILE A 189 -13.32 -14.68 -3.47
N ILE A 190 -14.15 -14.53 -2.44
CA ILE A 190 -14.85 -15.66 -1.79
C ILE A 190 -15.78 -16.37 -2.78
N ASP A 191 -16.52 -15.61 -3.59
CA ASP A 191 -17.40 -16.16 -4.63
C ASP A 191 -16.58 -16.98 -5.64
N THR A 192 -15.43 -16.47 -6.10
CA THR A 192 -14.55 -17.24 -7.00
C THR A 192 -13.99 -18.52 -6.38
N PHE A 193 -13.71 -18.53 -5.08
CA PHE A 193 -13.30 -19.73 -4.36
C PHE A 193 -14.43 -20.76 -4.31
N ALA A 194 -15.68 -20.31 -4.14
CA ALA A 194 -16.85 -21.18 -4.17
C ALA A 194 -17.05 -21.80 -5.56
N ASP A 195 -16.97 -20.99 -6.63
CA ASP A 195 -17.12 -21.45 -8.02
C ASP A 195 -16.08 -22.51 -8.40
N LEU A 196 -14.81 -22.29 -8.03
CA LEU A 196 -13.73 -23.26 -8.26
C LEU A 196 -13.97 -24.59 -7.52
N ARG A 197 -14.57 -24.55 -6.34
CA ARG A 197 -14.90 -25.75 -5.58
C ARG A 197 -16.05 -26.53 -6.23
N GLU A 198 -17.07 -25.83 -6.73
CA GLU A 198 -18.21 -26.46 -7.40
C GLU A 198 -17.79 -27.14 -8.71
N GLU A 199 -16.94 -26.50 -9.51
CA GLU A 199 -16.42 -27.08 -10.76
C GLU A 199 -15.65 -28.40 -10.50
N LYS A 200 -14.81 -28.43 -9.47
CA LYS A 200 -14.08 -29.65 -9.07
C LYS A 200 -14.98 -30.76 -8.54
N SER A 201 -16.17 -30.44 -8.05
CA SER A 201 -17.14 -31.43 -7.57
C SER A 201 -17.99 -32.06 -8.66
N LYS A 202 -18.08 -31.40 -9.83
CA LYS A 202 -18.82 -31.88 -11.01
C LYS A 202 -17.97 -32.78 -11.92
N ILE A 203 -16.66 -32.81 -11.71
CA ILE A 203 -15.67 -33.68 -12.37
C ILE A 203 -15.45 -34.91 -11.50
#